data_AF-A0A2N2HBB2-F1
#
_entry.id   AF-A0A2N2HBB2-F1
#
_cell.length_a   1.000
_cell.length_b   1.000
_cell.length_c   1.000
_cell.angle_alpha   90.00
_cell.angle_beta   90.00
_cell.angle_gamma   90.00
#
_symmetry.space_group_name_H-M   'P 1'
#
loop_
_entity.id
_entity.type
_entity.pdbx_description
1 polymer ?
#
loop_
_entity_poly.entity_id
_entity_poly.type
_entity_poly.pdbx_seq_one_letter_code
_entity_poly.pdbx_strand_id
1 'polypeptide(L)'
;HAQHLASSGWHRRGLCTDCHAYPETINHANGTTDFTWGGPSNTGNPGPDYATASATCTNTYCHGNTLDGPKPGGTVRRTPVWTQVDGTFDGCGSTCHTNPPGGSHPAASACETCHDAVVAAYDATSPAQITWENAELHVDGMVQVGNLSCTSCHGDPVAGTPAPPLGTKGETSTTEAAVGAHAQHLSPSGWHRQGQCTDCHAFPSSIQHADGAVDFTWGGPSNAGNPGPSYVASTATCTSTYCHGSTLEGPKPGGAVQRTPDWTVVNGTQDACGTTCHTNPPGGTHVAISDCKLCHGQVIDQFDPSTSTATWVSASNHVNGMVEASSYHDLPQW
;
A
#
# COMPACT_ATOMS: atom_id res chain seq x y z
N HIS A 1 -13.39 -1.24 40.51
CA HIS A 1 -13.05 0.18 40.71
C HIS A 1 -11.54 0.40 40.87
N ALA A 2 -10.90 -0.08 41.95
CA ALA A 2 -9.49 0.26 42.25
C ALA A 2 -8.51 0.04 41.08
N GLN A 3 -8.63 -1.07 40.34
CA GLN A 3 -7.76 -1.35 39.18
C GLN A 3 -7.88 -0.29 38.06
N HIS A 4 -9.08 0.20 37.76
CA HIS A 4 -9.30 1.21 36.71
C HIS A 4 -8.90 2.62 37.13
N LEU A 5 -8.96 2.92 38.44
CA LEU A 5 -8.64 4.25 38.99
C LEU A 5 -7.15 4.40 39.35
N ALA A 6 -6.39 3.30 39.32
CA ALA A 6 -4.95 3.32 39.55
C ALA A 6 -4.25 4.10 38.43
N SER A 7 -3.10 4.71 38.77
CA SER A 7 -2.19 5.23 37.74
C SER A 7 -1.67 4.09 36.88
N SER A 8 -1.58 4.33 35.58
CA SER A 8 -1.01 3.40 34.62
C SER A 8 0.14 4.05 33.87
N GLY A 9 1.09 3.23 33.42
CA GLY A 9 2.16 3.66 32.53
C GLY A 9 1.81 3.51 31.05
N TRP A 10 0.64 2.93 30.73
CA TRP A 10 0.25 2.59 29.35
C TRP A 10 -1.09 3.18 28.91
N HIS A 11 -1.86 3.80 29.79
CA HIS A 11 -3.08 4.55 29.47
C HIS A 11 -3.27 5.70 30.45
N ARG A 12 -4.13 6.67 30.10
CA ARG A 12 -4.55 7.71 31.04
C ARG A 12 -5.20 7.14 32.28
N ARG A 13 -5.11 7.83 33.43
CA ARG A 13 -5.87 7.42 34.61
C ARG A 13 -7.37 7.34 34.30
N GLY A 14 -8.00 6.20 34.61
CA GLY A 14 -9.45 6.05 34.52
C GLY A 14 -10.16 6.88 35.59
N LEU A 15 -11.31 7.44 35.24
CA LEU A 15 -12.21 8.19 36.09
C LEU A 15 -13.54 7.46 36.22
N CYS A 16 -14.28 7.68 37.32
CA CYS A 16 -15.61 7.08 37.48
C CYS A 16 -16.54 7.48 36.32
N THR A 17 -16.44 8.74 35.90
CA THR A 17 -17.19 9.33 34.78
C THR A 17 -16.87 8.72 33.43
N ASP A 18 -15.80 7.92 33.31
CA ASP A 18 -15.49 7.20 32.09
C ASP A 18 -16.40 6.00 31.86
N CYS A 19 -17.09 5.56 32.92
CA CYS A 19 -18.05 4.48 32.89
C CYS A 19 -19.45 4.99 33.22
N HIS A 20 -19.62 5.76 34.29
CA HIS A 20 -20.93 6.18 34.74
C HIS A 20 -20.91 7.52 35.47
N ALA A 21 -22.04 8.21 35.49
CA ALA A 21 -22.20 9.41 36.32
C ALA A 21 -22.18 9.06 37.82
N TYR A 22 -21.75 10.00 38.66
CA TYR A 22 -21.83 9.84 40.10
C TYR A 22 -23.30 9.80 40.55
N PRO A 23 -23.69 8.89 41.47
CA PRO A 23 -25.03 8.94 42.06
C PRO A 23 -25.20 10.22 42.88
N GLU A 24 -26.17 11.06 42.53
CA GLU A 24 -26.42 12.36 43.19
C GLU A 24 -27.36 12.25 44.39
N THR A 25 -28.04 11.11 44.58
CA THR A 25 -29.06 10.92 45.64
C THR A 25 -28.87 9.58 46.33
N ILE A 26 -29.31 9.46 47.59
CA ILE A 26 -29.19 8.20 48.37
C ILE A 26 -30.07 7.05 47.86
N ASN A 27 -30.98 7.32 46.92
CA ASN A 27 -31.87 6.33 46.34
C ASN A 27 -31.13 5.21 45.60
N HIS A 28 -29.84 5.40 45.27
CA HIS A 28 -28.96 4.37 44.69
C HIS A 28 -28.64 3.21 45.64
N ALA A 29 -28.93 3.34 46.94
CA ALA A 29 -28.77 2.27 47.92
C ALA A 29 -30.00 1.32 47.94
N ASN A 30 -30.45 0.88 46.77
CA ASN A 30 -31.70 0.12 46.58
C ASN A 30 -31.49 -1.36 46.21
N GLY A 31 -30.24 -1.81 46.07
CA GLY A 31 -29.90 -3.19 45.73
C GLY A 31 -30.04 -3.53 44.24
N THR A 32 -30.35 -2.55 43.39
CA THR A 32 -30.29 -2.69 41.93
C THR A 32 -29.08 -1.92 41.38
N THR A 33 -28.69 -2.21 40.14
CA THR A 33 -27.68 -1.43 39.45
C THR A 33 -28.37 -0.26 38.75
N ASP A 34 -28.28 0.94 39.33
CA ASP A 34 -29.01 2.14 38.88
C ASP A 34 -28.08 3.32 38.56
N PHE A 35 -27.24 3.16 37.54
CA PHE A 35 -26.42 4.24 37.04
C PHE A 35 -26.66 4.49 35.55
N THR A 36 -26.33 5.69 35.10
CA THR A 36 -26.33 6.03 33.68
C THR A 36 -24.90 5.94 33.16
N TRP A 37 -24.72 5.21 32.06
CA TRP A 37 -23.43 5.10 31.38
C TRP A 37 -22.96 6.47 30.85
N GLY A 38 -21.67 6.75 30.99
CA GLY A 38 -21.06 8.02 30.59
C GLY A 38 -19.64 7.86 30.08
N GLY A 39 -19.06 8.94 29.54
CA GLY A 39 -17.67 8.94 29.08
C GLY A 39 -17.38 7.92 27.96
N PRO A 40 -16.12 7.45 27.85
CA PRO A 40 -15.71 6.53 26.81
C PRO A 40 -16.51 5.23 26.76
N SER A 41 -17.04 4.73 27.88
CA SER A 41 -17.79 3.47 27.86
C SER A 41 -19.01 3.51 26.95
N ASN A 42 -19.58 4.70 26.72
CA ASN A 42 -20.74 4.90 25.84
C ASN A 42 -20.39 5.55 24.47
N THR A 43 -19.10 5.72 24.15
CA THR A 43 -18.67 6.26 22.85
C THR A 43 -19.17 5.36 21.72
N GLY A 44 -19.83 5.97 20.73
CA GLY A 44 -20.46 5.26 19.61
C GLY A 44 -21.88 4.73 19.90
N ASN A 45 -22.45 5.06 21.07
CA ASN A 45 -23.74 4.56 21.56
C ASN A 45 -23.94 3.04 21.38
N PRO A 46 -23.01 2.21 21.89
CA PRO A 46 -23.02 0.76 21.67
C PRO A 46 -24.12 0.01 22.44
N GLY A 47 -24.86 0.71 23.31
CA GLY A 47 -25.78 0.10 24.28
C GLY A 47 -25.05 -0.62 25.40
N PRO A 48 -24.23 0.07 26.22
CA PRO A 48 -23.46 -0.54 27.30
C PRO A 48 -24.34 -1.29 28.29
N ASP A 49 -23.86 -2.44 28.75
CA ASP A 49 -24.57 -3.25 29.74
C ASP A 49 -23.64 -3.87 30.78
N TYR A 50 -24.16 -4.04 31.99
CA TYR A 50 -23.53 -4.76 33.09
C TYR A 50 -24.48 -5.85 33.56
N ALA A 51 -24.19 -7.09 33.16
CA ALA A 51 -24.97 -8.25 33.55
C ALA A 51 -24.63 -8.64 34.99
N THR A 52 -25.49 -8.25 35.93
CA THR A 52 -25.28 -8.46 37.38
C THR A 52 -25.10 -9.92 37.77
N ALA A 53 -25.80 -10.85 37.11
CA ALA A 53 -25.75 -12.28 37.40
C ALA A 53 -24.38 -12.92 37.13
N SER A 54 -23.71 -12.48 36.06
CA SER A 54 -22.38 -12.96 35.66
C SER A 54 -21.25 -11.98 36.04
N ALA A 55 -21.61 -10.80 36.57
CA ALA A 55 -20.71 -9.68 36.80
C ALA A 55 -19.89 -9.31 35.55
N THR A 56 -20.49 -9.39 34.36
CA THR A 56 -19.79 -9.11 33.09
C THR A 56 -20.21 -7.79 32.48
N CYS A 57 -19.25 -7.04 31.95
CA CYS A 57 -19.51 -5.86 31.14
C CYS A 57 -19.52 -6.24 29.65
N THR A 58 -20.47 -5.71 28.89
CA THR A 58 -20.55 -5.89 27.43
C THR A 58 -20.96 -4.59 26.75
N ASN A 59 -20.76 -4.52 25.43
CA ASN A 59 -21.19 -3.42 24.60
C ASN A 59 -20.70 -2.05 25.10
N THR A 60 -19.55 -1.97 25.75
CA THR A 60 -18.84 -0.71 26.00
C THR A 60 -17.78 -0.51 24.92
N TYR A 61 -17.21 0.69 24.80
CA TYR A 61 -16.09 0.95 23.89
C TYR A 61 -14.90 -0.01 24.11
N CYS A 62 -14.54 -0.32 25.36
CA CYS A 62 -13.40 -1.21 25.65
C CYS A 62 -13.79 -2.70 25.80
N HIS A 63 -15.04 -2.98 26.19
CA HIS A 63 -15.51 -4.32 26.52
C HIS A 63 -16.75 -4.68 25.68
N GLY A 64 -16.53 -5.35 24.56
CA GLY A 64 -17.57 -5.71 23.59
C GLY A 64 -17.01 -5.84 22.18
N ASN A 65 -17.88 -5.67 21.17
CA ASN A 65 -17.54 -5.80 19.75
C ASN A 65 -17.38 -4.44 19.04
N THR A 66 -17.14 -3.39 19.79
CA THR A 66 -17.04 -2.00 19.33
C THR A 66 -15.70 -1.67 18.66
N LEU A 67 -14.62 -2.34 19.08
CA LEU A 67 -13.31 -2.29 18.42
C LEU A 67 -13.25 -3.30 17.27
N ASP A 68 -12.39 -3.04 16.28
CA ASP A 68 -12.15 -3.98 15.18
C ASP A 68 -11.76 -5.37 15.69
N GLY A 69 -12.19 -6.42 15.00
CA GLY A 69 -11.89 -7.80 15.38
C GLY A 69 -10.38 -8.09 15.46
N PRO A 70 -9.98 -9.27 15.95
CA PRO A 70 -8.58 -9.66 15.90
C PRO A 70 -8.11 -9.78 14.44
N LYS A 71 -6.81 -9.52 14.21
CA LYS A 71 -6.15 -9.89 12.94
C LYS A 71 -6.34 -11.40 12.67
N PRO A 72 -6.27 -11.87 11.41
CA PRO A 72 -6.41 -13.29 11.09
C PRO A 72 -5.54 -14.19 11.99
N GLY A 73 -6.15 -15.18 12.63
CA GLY A 73 -5.48 -16.10 13.57
C GLY A 73 -5.21 -15.53 14.98
N GLY A 74 -5.51 -14.25 15.23
CA GLY A 74 -5.42 -13.62 16.54
C GLY A 74 -6.65 -13.86 17.42
N THR A 75 -6.51 -13.54 18.70
CA THR A 75 -7.60 -13.58 19.67
C THR A 75 -7.64 -12.28 20.48
N VAL A 76 -8.84 -11.91 20.91
CA VAL A 76 -9.08 -10.80 21.84
C VAL A 76 -10.01 -11.28 22.96
N ARG A 77 -9.80 -10.78 24.18
CA ARG A 77 -10.59 -11.13 25.35
C ARG A 77 -11.27 -9.88 25.92
N ARG A 78 -12.39 -9.49 25.31
CA ARG A 78 -13.13 -8.23 25.59
C ARG A 78 -14.35 -8.36 26.50
N THR A 79 -14.55 -9.52 27.11
CA THR A 79 -15.67 -9.75 28.02
C THR A 79 -15.13 -9.97 29.44
N PRO A 80 -14.74 -8.89 30.15
CA PRO A 80 -14.21 -9.00 31.48
C PRO A 80 -15.29 -9.38 32.49
N VAL A 81 -14.88 -10.14 33.49
CA VAL A 81 -15.66 -10.34 34.72
C VAL A 81 -15.18 -9.29 35.73
N TRP A 82 -16.07 -8.42 36.18
CA TRP A 82 -15.78 -7.28 37.06
C TRP A 82 -15.07 -7.67 38.36
N THR A 83 -15.38 -8.86 38.87
CA THR A 83 -14.80 -9.39 40.12
C THR A 83 -13.44 -10.07 39.90
N GLN A 84 -13.00 -10.28 38.66
CA GLN A 84 -11.72 -10.89 38.35
C GLN A 84 -10.62 -9.83 38.24
N VAL A 85 -9.74 -9.77 39.24
CA VAL A 85 -8.69 -8.76 39.39
C VAL A 85 -7.27 -9.36 39.48
N ASP A 86 -7.01 -10.35 38.62
CA ASP A 86 -5.78 -11.17 38.61
C ASP A 86 -4.83 -10.84 37.43
N GLY A 87 -5.09 -9.76 36.69
CA GLY A 87 -4.32 -9.36 35.51
C GLY A 87 -4.72 -10.07 34.21
N THR A 88 -5.69 -10.98 34.25
CA THR A 88 -6.24 -11.70 33.08
C THR A 88 -6.63 -10.75 31.93
N PHE A 89 -7.15 -9.57 32.23
CA PHE A 89 -7.61 -8.61 31.22
C PHE A 89 -6.67 -7.39 31.08
N ASP A 90 -5.36 -7.60 31.29
CA ASP A 90 -4.33 -6.55 31.15
C ASP A 90 -3.27 -6.93 30.08
N GLY A 91 -3.54 -7.97 29.29
CA GLY A 91 -2.61 -8.45 28.26
C GLY A 91 -2.60 -7.55 27.02
N CYS A 92 -1.43 -6.98 26.69
CA CYS A 92 -1.20 -6.29 25.43
C CYS A 92 -1.41 -7.25 24.23
N GLY A 93 -2.03 -6.76 23.16
CA GLY A 93 -2.22 -7.51 21.91
C GLY A 93 -3.19 -8.70 21.98
N SER A 94 -3.85 -8.93 23.12
CA SER A 94 -4.73 -10.10 23.34
C SER A 94 -5.97 -9.80 24.18
N THR A 95 -6.05 -8.65 24.85
CA THR A 95 -7.23 -8.28 25.64
C THR A 95 -8.16 -7.35 24.85
N CYS A 96 -7.68 -6.16 24.50
CA CYS A 96 -8.50 -5.13 23.85
C CYS A 96 -8.41 -5.20 22.33
N HIS A 97 -7.21 -5.22 21.75
CA HIS A 97 -7.01 -5.36 20.31
C HIS A 97 -5.79 -6.26 20.07
N THR A 98 -5.66 -6.79 18.84
CA THR A 98 -4.41 -7.43 18.40
C THR A 98 -3.40 -6.37 17.96
N ASN A 99 -2.14 -6.77 17.75
CA ASN A 99 -1.09 -5.89 17.22
C ASN A 99 -0.58 -6.42 15.86
N PRO A 100 -0.85 -5.73 14.72
CA PRO A 100 -1.86 -4.67 14.58
C PRO A 100 -3.29 -5.20 14.82
N PRO A 101 -4.30 -4.32 14.98
CA PRO A 101 -5.69 -4.74 15.03
C PRO A 101 -6.11 -5.43 13.71
N GLY A 102 -7.26 -6.11 13.72
CA GLY A 102 -7.82 -6.71 12.50
C GLY A 102 -8.49 -5.69 11.57
N GLY A 103 -9.40 -6.17 10.74
CA GLY A 103 -10.04 -5.33 9.72
C GLY A 103 -9.10 -5.05 8.55
N SER A 104 -9.09 -3.79 8.06
CA SER A 104 -8.23 -3.35 6.96
C SER A 104 -6.90 -2.74 7.42
N HIS A 105 -6.45 -3.06 8.64
CA HIS A 105 -5.18 -2.56 9.15
C HIS A 105 -4.01 -3.18 8.39
N PRO A 106 -3.01 -2.38 7.96
CA PRO A 106 -1.82 -2.91 7.30
C PRO A 106 -1.03 -3.83 8.22
N ALA A 107 -0.43 -4.86 7.64
CA ALA A 107 0.45 -5.79 8.33
C ALA A 107 1.84 -5.18 8.59
N ALA A 108 1.90 -4.08 9.34
CA ALA A 108 3.12 -3.33 9.67
C ALA A 108 3.44 -3.41 11.17
N SER A 109 4.73 -3.26 11.50
CA SER A 109 5.23 -3.19 12.88
C SER A 109 5.73 -1.79 13.29
N ALA A 110 5.93 -0.87 12.35
CA ALA A 110 6.26 0.52 12.64
C ALA A 110 4.96 1.29 12.97
N CYS A 111 4.40 1.05 14.15
CA CYS A 111 3.12 1.63 14.57
C CYS A 111 3.21 3.16 14.66
N GLU A 112 4.35 3.69 15.09
CA GLU A 112 4.67 5.10 15.21
C GLU A 112 4.57 5.85 13.88
N THR A 113 4.68 5.18 12.73
CA THR A 113 4.47 5.81 11.41
C THR A 113 3.06 6.38 11.25
N CYS A 114 2.06 5.72 11.85
CA CYS A 114 0.66 6.11 11.77
C CYS A 114 0.12 6.66 13.08
N HIS A 115 0.63 6.17 14.21
CA HIS A 115 0.16 6.49 15.56
C HIS A 115 1.21 7.31 16.33
N ASP A 116 1.92 8.21 15.66
CA ASP A 116 3.06 9.00 16.17
C ASP A 116 2.76 9.79 17.45
N ALA A 117 1.54 10.32 17.59
CA ALA A 117 1.14 11.07 18.77
C ALA A 117 1.08 10.23 20.06
N VAL A 118 0.92 8.91 19.94
CA VAL A 118 0.68 8.00 21.08
C VAL A 118 1.77 6.91 21.19
N VAL A 119 2.27 6.38 20.08
CA VAL A 119 3.33 5.35 20.03
C VAL A 119 4.64 5.97 19.56
N ALA A 120 5.69 5.83 20.38
CA ALA A 120 7.05 6.20 20.01
C ALA A 120 7.80 5.04 19.33
N ALA A 121 7.53 3.79 19.75
CA ALA A 121 8.08 2.59 19.12
C ALA A 121 7.27 1.33 19.49
N TYR A 122 7.33 0.32 18.63
CA TYR A 122 6.78 -1.02 18.89
C TYR A 122 7.83 -2.11 18.70
N ASP A 123 7.95 -3.00 19.70
CA ASP A 123 8.74 -4.23 19.62
C ASP A 123 7.80 -5.43 19.53
N ALA A 124 7.87 -6.16 18.42
CA ALA A 124 7.04 -7.35 18.18
C ALA A 124 7.56 -8.61 18.89
N THR A 125 8.72 -8.55 19.57
CA THR A 125 9.29 -9.67 20.34
C THR A 125 8.32 -10.14 21.40
N SER A 126 8.10 -11.44 21.55
CA SER A 126 7.14 -11.95 22.54
C SER A 126 7.70 -11.90 23.97
N PRO A 127 7.04 -11.21 24.93
CA PRO A 127 5.78 -10.47 24.80
C PRO A 127 5.96 -9.08 24.18
N ALA A 128 5.11 -8.74 23.21
CA ALA A 128 5.24 -7.48 22.48
C ALA A 128 5.20 -6.26 23.41
N GLN A 129 6.02 -5.25 23.13
CA GLN A 129 6.17 -4.05 23.94
C GLN A 129 5.89 -2.79 23.14
N ILE A 130 5.27 -1.79 23.77
CA ILE A 130 5.11 -0.44 23.23
C ILE A 130 5.93 0.51 24.08
N THR A 131 6.69 1.38 23.42
CA THR A 131 7.17 2.62 24.02
C THR A 131 6.18 3.72 23.68
N TRP A 132 5.57 4.33 24.71
CA TRP A 132 4.57 5.37 24.53
C TRP A 132 5.24 6.72 24.30
N GLU A 133 4.81 7.44 23.28
CA GLU A 133 5.11 8.88 23.14
C GLU A 133 4.25 9.65 24.17
N ASN A 134 2.96 9.32 24.22
CA ASN A 134 2.03 9.87 25.19
C ASN A 134 0.95 8.86 25.58
N ALA A 135 1.19 8.13 26.69
CA ALA A 135 0.25 7.13 27.20
C ALA A 135 -1.12 7.70 27.60
N GLU A 136 -1.23 9.01 27.87
CA GLU A 136 -2.52 9.63 28.23
C GLU A 136 -3.52 9.66 27.06
N LEU A 137 -3.04 9.50 25.82
CA LEU A 137 -3.88 9.37 24.64
C LEU A 137 -4.37 7.94 24.42
N HIS A 138 -3.77 6.95 25.09
CA HIS A 138 -4.23 5.57 24.99
C HIS A 138 -5.39 5.32 25.97
N VAL A 139 -6.47 4.72 25.47
CA VAL A 139 -7.75 4.50 26.18
C VAL A 139 -8.46 5.82 26.55
N ASP A 140 -8.49 6.78 25.62
CA ASP A 140 -9.26 8.03 25.76
C ASP A 140 -10.58 8.04 24.96
N GLY A 141 -10.84 6.97 24.18
CA GLY A 141 -12.01 6.84 23.33
C GLY A 141 -11.84 7.38 21.92
N MET A 142 -10.64 7.86 21.56
CA MET A 142 -10.28 8.31 20.22
C MET A 142 -9.08 7.51 19.70
N VAL A 143 -9.05 7.27 18.39
CA VAL A 143 -7.88 6.66 17.72
C VAL A 143 -7.08 7.79 17.09
N GLN A 144 -5.82 7.90 17.49
CA GLN A 144 -4.90 8.93 17.03
C GLN A 144 -4.18 8.39 15.80
N VAL A 145 -4.52 8.92 14.62
CA VAL A 145 -3.83 8.61 13.37
C VAL A 145 -3.28 9.92 12.81
N GLY A 146 -1.98 9.93 12.48
CA GLY A 146 -1.31 11.07 11.86
C GLY A 146 -1.91 11.43 10.50
N ASN A 147 -1.59 12.63 10.01
CA ASN A 147 -1.99 13.04 8.66
C ASN A 147 -1.09 12.37 7.63
N LEU A 148 -1.54 11.23 7.11
CA LEU A 148 -0.75 10.41 6.19
C LEU A 148 -0.79 10.96 4.76
N SER A 149 0.35 10.82 4.08
CA SER A 149 0.51 10.99 2.65
C SER A 149 0.99 9.68 2.05
N CYS A 150 1.00 9.55 0.73
CA CYS A 150 1.55 8.36 0.07
C CYS A 150 3.00 8.09 0.51
N THR A 151 3.78 9.17 0.66
CA THR A 151 5.18 9.15 1.08
C THR A 151 5.39 8.89 2.57
N SER A 152 4.32 8.74 3.35
CA SER A 152 4.41 8.34 4.75
C SER A 152 4.78 6.86 4.92
N CYS A 153 4.55 6.02 3.91
CA CYS A 153 4.81 4.58 3.99
C CYS A 153 5.85 4.07 2.98
N HIS A 154 5.92 4.66 1.79
CA HIS A 154 6.81 4.24 0.71
C HIS A 154 7.14 5.42 -0.21
N GLY A 155 8.20 5.30 -1.00
CA GLY A 155 8.67 6.39 -1.85
C GLY A 155 9.64 7.32 -1.12
N ASP A 156 9.62 8.60 -1.49
CA ASP A 156 10.53 9.61 -0.98
C ASP A 156 9.75 10.82 -0.45
N PRO A 157 9.70 11.03 0.88
CA PRO A 157 9.01 12.18 1.47
C PRO A 157 9.74 13.52 1.22
N VAL A 158 11.04 13.50 0.93
CA VAL A 158 11.82 14.71 0.61
C VAL A 158 11.49 15.17 -0.81
N ALA A 159 11.45 14.24 -1.76
CA ALA A 159 11.05 14.52 -3.14
C ALA A 159 9.53 14.65 -3.33
N GLY A 160 8.73 14.16 -2.36
CA GLY A 160 7.28 14.09 -2.46
C GLY A 160 6.79 13.05 -3.48
N THR A 161 7.61 12.04 -3.79
CA THR A 161 7.29 11.05 -4.83
C THR A 161 6.92 9.71 -4.21
N PRO A 162 5.71 9.17 -4.46
CA PRO A 162 5.32 7.87 -3.91
C PRO A 162 6.01 6.69 -4.60
N ALA A 163 6.65 6.90 -5.76
CA ALA A 163 7.44 5.87 -6.40
C ALA A 163 8.62 5.47 -5.51
N PRO A 164 8.77 4.18 -5.15
CA PRO A 164 9.86 3.70 -4.29
C PRO A 164 11.24 4.12 -4.79
N PRO A 165 12.01 4.77 -3.90
CA PRO A 165 13.29 4.22 -3.49
C PRO A 165 13.21 3.56 -2.11
N LEU A 166 12.12 3.76 -1.35
CA LEU A 166 11.83 3.07 -0.09
C LEU A 166 10.56 2.23 -0.23
N GLY A 167 10.67 0.94 0.04
CA GLY A 167 9.54 0.01 0.16
C GLY A 167 8.89 0.06 1.54
N THR A 168 7.70 -0.52 1.67
CA THR A 168 6.91 -0.50 2.91
C THR A 168 7.50 -1.33 4.06
N LYS A 169 8.52 -2.16 3.79
CA LYS A 169 9.24 -2.94 4.80
C LYS A 169 10.69 -2.45 4.98
N GLY A 170 11.00 -1.26 4.51
CA GLY A 170 12.33 -0.67 4.60
C GLY A 170 13.28 -1.08 3.47
N GLU A 171 12.77 -1.72 2.41
CA GLU A 171 13.55 -2.06 1.23
C GLU A 171 14.10 -0.78 0.58
N THR A 172 15.37 -0.79 0.18
CA THR A 172 16.01 0.36 -0.49
C THR A 172 16.83 -0.04 -1.70
N SER A 173 17.07 -1.34 -1.89
CA SER A 173 17.83 -1.84 -3.02
C SER A 173 16.92 -2.09 -4.21
N THR A 174 17.36 -1.69 -5.40
CA THR A 174 16.66 -1.99 -6.66
C THR A 174 16.63 -3.49 -6.98
N THR A 175 17.41 -4.32 -6.26
CA THR A 175 17.31 -5.78 -6.33
C THR A 175 16.09 -6.34 -5.60
N GLU A 176 15.37 -5.52 -4.83
CA GLU A 176 14.16 -5.87 -4.12
C GLU A 176 12.94 -5.44 -4.94
N ALA A 177 11.98 -6.33 -5.14
CA ALA A 177 10.83 -6.08 -6.01
C ALA A 177 10.01 -4.83 -5.62
N ALA A 178 9.96 -4.51 -4.32
CA ALA A 178 9.28 -3.32 -3.80
C ALA A 178 9.90 -2.01 -4.34
N VAL A 179 11.21 -1.99 -4.59
CA VAL A 179 11.91 -0.84 -5.17
C VAL A 179 12.01 -1.01 -6.69
N GLY A 180 12.77 -2.03 -7.13
CA GLY A 180 12.92 -2.41 -8.53
C GLY A 180 13.19 -1.24 -9.48
N ALA A 181 12.57 -1.31 -10.66
CA ALA A 181 12.73 -0.34 -11.74
C ALA A 181 11.74 0.85 -11.70
N HIS A 182 11.05 1.11 -10.58
CA HIS A 182 10.07 2.21 -10.48
C HIS A 182 10.68 3.56 -10.90
N ALA A 183 11.78 3.95 -10.27
CA ALA A 183 12.44 5.22 -10.56
C ALA A 183 12.97 5.29 -12.00
N GLN A 184 13.42 4.16 -12.56
CA GLN A 184 13.94 4.11 -13.92
C GLN A 184 12.84 4.38 -14.96
N HIS A 185 11.64 3.85 -14.77
CA HIS A 185 10.51 4.09 -15.69
C HIS A 185 10.02 5.54 -15.67
N LEU A 186 10.10 6.22 -14.52
CA LEU A 186 9.65 7.60 -14.35
C LEU A 186 10.71 8.64 -14.71
N SER A 187 11.94 8.20 -14.97
CA SER A 187 13.06 9.08 -15.29
C SER A 187 12.87 9.75 -16.67
N PRO A 188 13.32 11.01 -16.83
CA PRO A 188 13.31 11.67 -18.14
C PRO A 188 14.11 10.89 -19.19
N SER A 189 13.66 10.96 -20.45
CA SER A 189 14.33 10.31 -21.57
C SER A 189 14.40 11.22 -22.79
N GLY A 190 15.46 11.03 -23.59
CA GLY A 190 15.64 11.72 -24.86
C GLY A 190 15.08 10.96 -26.07
N TRP A 191 14.64 9.71 -25.89
CA TRP A 191 14.23 8.83 -26.98
C TRP A 191 12.82 8.26 -26.86
N HIS A 192 12.16 8.44 -25.71
CA HIS A 192 10.74 8.14 -25.51
C HIS A 192 10.08 9.22 -24.65
N ARG A 193 8.75 9.19 -24.56
CA ARG A 193 8.00 10.04 -23.63
C ARG A 193 8.35 9.72 -22.17
N GLN A 194 8.28 10.69 -21.27
CA GLN A 194 8.44 10.39 -19.84
C GLN A 194 7.30 9.47 -19.35
N GLY A 195 7.68 8.38 -18.68
CA GLY A 195 6.72 7.46 -18.07
C GLY A 195 5.91 8.13 -16.97
N GLN A 196 4.64 7.78 -16.86
CA GLN A 196 3.74 8.18 -15.79
C GLN A 196 3.27 6.95 -15.02
N CYS A 197 2.85 7.12 -13.76
CA CYS A 197 2.38 5.99 -12.96
C CYS A 197 1.18 5.28 -13.63
N THR A 198 0.26 6.08 -14.18
CA THR A 198 -0.93 5.62 -14.92
C THR A 198 -0.61 4.81 -16.18
N ASP A 199 0.66 4.78 -16.61
CA ASP A 199 1.10 3.98 -17.74
C ASP A 199 1.05 2.49 -17.42
N CYS A 200 1.32 2.17 -16.15
CA CYS A 200 1.25 0.82 -15.60
C CYS A 200 -0.04 0.65 -14.79
N HIS A 201 -0.36 1.56 -13.86
CA HIS A 201 -1.52 1.43 -12.99
C HIS A 201 -1.98 2.77 -12.41
N ALA A 202 -3.25 2.86 -12.03
CA ALA A 202 -3.76 4.03 -11.32
C ALA A 202 -3.18 4.12 -9.90
N PHE A 203 -3.15 5.34 -9.34
CA PHE A 203 -2.82 5.53 -7.93
C PHE A 203 -3.99 5.03 -7.05
N PRO A 204 -3.71 4.30 -5.96
CA PRO A 204 -4.73 4.03 -4.95
C PRO A 204 -5.16 5.36 -4.29
N SER A 205 -6.46 5.48 -4.00
CA SER A 205 -7.05 6.68 -3.40
C SER A 205 -7.30 6.56 -1.89
N SER A 206 -7.01 5.41 -1.29
CA SER A 206 -7.22 5.15 0.13
C SER A 206 -6.09 4.31 0.72
N ILE A 207 -5.89 4.39 2.04
CA ILE A 207 -4.89 3.59 2.77
C ILE A 207 -5.20 2.09 2.80
N GLN A 208 -6.42 1.68 2.42
CA GLN A 208 -6.82 0.28 2.44
C GLN A 208 -6.07 -0.58 1.42
N HIS A 209 -5.40 0.03 0.42
CA HIS A 209 -4.51 -0.69 -0.49
C HIS A 209 -3.29 -1.30 0.21
N ALA A 210 -2.97 -0.89 1.44
CA ALA A 210 -1.86 -1.42 2.22
C ALA A 210 -2.23 -2.76 2.90
N ASP A 211 -2.90 -3.67 2.21
CA ASP A 211 -3.41 -4.94 2.75
C ASP A 211 -2.43 -6.12 2.58
N GLY A 212 -1.31 -5.89 1.90
CA GLY A 212 -0.27 -6.89 1.63
C GLY A 212 -0.51 -7.71 0.35
N ALA A 213 -1.55 -7.40 -0.42
CA ALA A 213 -1.74 -7.91 -1.77
C ALA A 213 -1.16 -6.92 -2.80
N VAL A 214 -0.73 -7.46 -3.95
CA VAL A 214 -0.46 -6.63 -5.14
C VAL A 214 -1.75 -6.61 -5.94
N ASP A 215 -2.61 -5.63 -5.67
CA ASP A 215 -3.86 -5.44 -6.37
C ASP A 215 -3.88 -4.08 -7.09
N PHE A 216 -3.82 -4.12 -8.40
CA PHE A 216 -4.00 -2.92 -9.20
C PHE A 216 -4.61 -3.27 -10.55
N THR A 217 -5.25 -2.28 -11.16
CA THR A 217 -5.71 -2.40 -12.53
C THR A 217 -4.67 -1.80 -13.46
N TRP A 218 -4.34 -2.53 -14.53
CA TRP A 218 -3.41 -2.06 -15.53
C TRP A 218 -3.96 -0.86 -16.30
N GLY A 219 -3.16 0.20 -16.40
CA GLY A 219 -3.42 1.41 -17.15
C GLY A 219 -2.92 1.32 -18.60
N GLY A 220 -2.97 2.44 -19.31
CA GLY A 220 -2.44 2.56 -20.67
C GLY A 220 -1.22 3.48 -20.66
N PRO A 221 -0.13 3.16 -21.39
CA PRO A 221 0.00 2.24 -22.52
C PRO A 221 0.26 0.77 -22.21
N SER A 222 0.54 0.34 -20.98
CA SER A 222 0.89 -1.06 -20.70
C SER A 222 -0.20 -2.07 -21.14
N ASN A 223 -1.47 -1.68 -21.11
CA ASN A 223 -2.60 -2.47 -21.58
C ASN A 223 -3.09 -2.14 -23.02
N ALA A 224 -2.33 -1.38 -23.80
CA ALA A 224 -2.70 -1.07 -25.19
C ALA A 224 -2.79 -2.36 -26.03
N GLY A 225 -3.89 -2.52 -26.78
CA GLY A 225 -4.22 -3.75 -27.52
C GLY A 225 -4.83 -4.87 -26.65
N ASN A 226 -5.20 -4.58 -25.39
CA ASN A 226 -5.72 -5.53 -24.40
C ASN A 226 -4.94 -6.87 -24.32
N PRO A 227 -3.61 -6.84 -24.12
CA PRO A 227 -2.77 -8.03 -24.19
C PRO A 227 -2.90 -8.96 -22.97
N GLY A 228 -3.65 -8.56 -21.94
CA GLY A 228 -3.72 -9.27 -20.66
C GLY A 228 -2.45 -9.12 -19.84
N PRO A 229 -2.02 -7.88 -19.52
CA PRO A 229 -0.80 -7.62 -18.76
C PRO A 229 -0.86 -8.26 -17.37
N SER A 230 0.29 -8.74 -16.91
CA SER A 230 0.43 -9.40 -15.61
C SER A 230 1.82 -9.17 -15.02
N TYR A 231 1.88 -9.06 -13.70
CA TYR A 231 3.12 -9.03 -12.92
C TYR A 231 3.28 -10.36 -12.20
N VAL A 232 4.38 -11.06 -12.48
CA VAL A 232 4.70 -12.36 -11.89
C VAL A 232 5.64 -12.16 -10.72
N ALA A 233 5.09 -12.09 -9.52
CA ALA A 233 5.83 -11.76 -8.30
C ALA A 233 6.98 -12.73 -7.99
N SER A 234 6.88 -14.01 -8.36
CA SER A 234 7.91 -15.02 -8.08
C SER A 234 9.19 -14.85 -8.89
N THR A 235 9.11 -14.15 -10.03
CA THR A 235 10.26 -13.87 -10.92
C THR A 235 10.54 -12.37 -11.04
N ALA A 236 9.73 -11.53 -10.40
CA ALA A 236 9.75 -10.08 -10.58
C ALA A 236 9.74 -9.68 -12.07
N THR A 237 8.86 -10.28 -12.86
CA THR A 237 8.76 -10.00 -14.31
C THR A 237 7.37 -9.53 -14.69
N CYS A 238 7.29 -8.60 -15.63
CA CYS A 238 6.05 -8.26 -16.32
C CYS A 238 5.89 -9.12 -17.57
N THR A 239 4.68 -9.59 -17.85
CA THR A 239 4.35 -10.37 -19.05
C THR A 239 3.13 -9.79 -19.74
N SER A 240 3.07 -9.95 -21.06
CA SER A 240 1.91 -9.56 -21.87
C SER A 240 1.52 -8.09 -21.67
N THR A 241 2.49 -7.21 -21.44
CA THR A 241 2.30 -5.77 -21.55
C THR A 241 2.62 -5.31 -22.96
N TYR A 242 2.11 -4.15 -23.36
CA TYR A 242 2.38 -3.56 -24.67
C TYR A 242 3.88 -3.43 -24.98
N CYS A 243 4.70 -3.03 -24.01
CA CYS A 243 6.15 -2.85 -24.18
C CYS A 243 6.95 -4.14 -23.92
N HIS A 244 6.49 -4.96 -22.96
CA HIS A 244 7.15 -6.17 -22.47
C HIS A 244 6.22 -7.38 -22.65
N GLY A 245 6.36 -8.05 -23.79
CA GLY A 245 5.52 -9.18 -24.18
C GLY A 245 5.60 -9.47 -25.68
N SER A 246 4.61 -10.18 -26.21
CA SER A 246 4.53 -10.57 -27.63
C SER A 246 3.69 -9.63 -28.50
N THR A 247 3.32 -8.45 -27.98
CA THR A 247 2.47 -7.45 -28.64
C THR A 247 3.16 -6.73 -29.80
N LEU A 248 4.48 -6.56 -29.72
CA LEU A 248 5.29 -5.95 -30.78
C LEU A 248 5.66 -7.00 -31.85
N GLU A 249 5.86 -6.56 -33.10
CA GLU A 249 6.28 -7.46 -34.19
C GLU A 249 7.55 -8.23 -33.90
N GLY A 250 7.66 -9.49 -34.33
CA GLY A 250 8.86 -10.31 -34.08
C GLY A 250 10.16 -9.68 -34.61
N PRO A 251 11.34 -10.21 -34.22
CA PRO A 251 12.60 -9.74 -34.79
C PRO A 251 12.67 -9.99 -36.30
N LYS A 252 13.34 -9.11 -37.04
CA LYS A 252 13.73 -9.38 -38.43
C LYS A 252 14.57 -10.68 -38.53
N PRO A 253 14.65 -11.34 -39.70
CA PRO A 253 15.48 -12.53 -39.86
C PRO A 253 16.92 -12.32 -39.38
N GLY A 254 17.38 -13.19 -38.46
CA GLY A 254 18.70 -13.10 -37.83
C GLY A 254 18.85 -12.06 -36.71
N GLY A 255 17.77 -11.33 -36.36
CA GLY A 255 17.71 -10.42 -35.23
C GLY A 255 17.21 -11.09 -33.95
N ALA A 256 17.27 -10.35 -32.84
CA ALA A 256 16.75 -10.76 -31.54
C ALA A 256 16.03 -9.60 -30.85
N VAL A 257 15.11 -9.93 -29.94
CA VAL A 257 14.41 -8.98 -29.05
C VAL A 257 14.45 -9.51 -27.61
N GLN A 258 14.50 -8.62 -26.62
CA GLN A 258 14.51 -8.95 -25.19
C GLN A 258 13.33 -8.26 -24.48
N ARG A 259 12.12 -8.81 -24.66
CA ARG A 259 10.86 -8.21 -24.15
C ARG A 259 10.39 -8.76 -22.82
N THR A 260 11.23 -9.52 -22.14
CA THR A 260 10.94 -10.09 -20.84
C THR A 260 11.99 -9.56 -19.86
N PRO A 261 11.96 -8.26 -19.54
CA PRO A 261 12.90 -7.67 -18.60
C PRO A 261 12.66 -8.23 -17.19
N ASP A 262 13.70 -8.14 -16.38
CA ASP A 262 13.64 -8.42 -14.95
C ASP A 262 13.48 -7.08 -14.24
N TRP A 263 12.39 -6.92 -13.48
CA TRP A 263 12.05 -5.70 -12.77
C TRP A 263 13.14 -5.23 -11.79
N THR A 264 13.99 -6.15 -11.35
CA THR A 264 15.06 -5.90 -10.37
C THR A 264 16.42 -5.62 -11.02
N VAL A 265 16.51 -5.64 -12.36
CA VAL A 265 17.74 -5.38 -13.12
C VAL A 265 17.70 -3.98 -13.74
N VAL A 266 18.37 -3.03 -13.07
CA VAL A 266 18.43 -1.61 -13.45
C VAL A 266 19.84 -1.16 -13.84
N ASN A 267 20.50 -1.91 -14.71
CA ASN A 267 21.90 -1.68 -15.11
C ASN A 267 22.07 -1.25 -16.58
N GLY A 268 20.97 -0.91 -17.27
CA GLY A 268 20.97 -0.53 -18.69
C GLY A 268 21.21 -1.69 -19.67
N THR A 269 21.17 -2.95 -19.20
CA THR A 269 21.27 -4.10 -20.12
C THR A 269 19.97 -4.39 -20.85
N GLN A 270 18.86 -3.81 -20.40
CA GLN A 270 17.49 -4.12 -20.83
C GLN A 270 16.79 -2.93 -21.53
N ASP A 271 17.53 -1.94 -22.02
CA ASP A 271 16.99 -0.77 -22.73
C ASP A 271 17.73 -0.46 -24.06
N ALA A 272 18.55 -1.40 -24.54
CA ALA A 272 19.30 -1.27 -25.79
C ALA A 272 18.40 -1.12 -27.03
N CYS A 273 18.67 -0.08 -27.84
CA CYS A 273 17.97 0.17 -29.10
C CYS A 273 18.23 -0.96 -30.12
N GLY A 274 17.17 -1.40 -30.80
CA GLY A 274 17.27 -2.39 -31.88
C GLY A 274 17.36 -3.85 -31.44
N THR A 275 17.46 -4.13 -30.13
CA THR A 275 17.56 -5.50 -29.59
C THR A 275 16.69 -5.75 -28.36
N THR A 276 16.16 -4.72 -27.70
CA THR A 276 15.26 -4.91 -26.55
C THR A 276 13.81 -5.02 -27.01
N CYS A 277 13.22 -3.91 -27.49
CA CYS A 277 11.80 -3.85 -27.80
C CYS A 277 11.49 -4.31 -29.21
N HIS A 278 12.19 -3.81 -30.22
CA HIS A 278 12.03 -4.20 -31.61
C HIS A 278 13.38 -4.18 -32.32
N THR A 279 13.48 -4.90 -33.44
CA THR A 279 14.63 -4.74 -34.35
C THR A 279 14.46 -3.50 -35.21
N ASN A 280 15.54 -3.05 -35.85
CA ASN A 280 15.53 -1.92 -36.78
C ASN A 280 15.85 -2.41 -38.21
N PRO A 281 14.90 -2.42 -39.15
CA PRO A 281 13.44 -2.35 -38.92
C PRO A 281 12.90 -3.59 -38.18
N PRO A 282 11.63 -3.56 -37.71
CA PRO A 282 10.96 -4.74 -37.16
C PRO A 282 10.91 -5.91 -38.16
N GLY A 283 10.54 -7.10 -37.67
CA GLY A 283 10.30 -8.27 -38.50
C GLY A 283 8.94 -8.22 -39.22
N GLY A 284 8.37 -9.39 -39.49
CA GLY A 284 7.10 -9.50 -40.20
C GLY A 284 7.23 -9.13 -41.68
N THR A 285 6.28 -8.37 -42.20
CA THR A 285 6.30 -7.91 -43.61
C THR A 285 6.93 -6.52 -43.78
N HIS A 286 7.54 -5.98 -42.71
CA HIS A 286 8.13 -4.66 -42.73
C HIS A 286 9.27 -4.57 -43.75
N VAL A 287 9.27 -3.47 -44.51
CA VAL A 287 10.26 -3.24 -45.57
C VAL A 287 11.64 -2.98 -44.95
N ALA A 288 12.70 -3.54 -45.56
CA ALA A 288 14.07 -3.43 -45.07
C ALA A 288 14.78 -2.16 -45.57
N ILE A 289 14.35 -0.98 -45.12
CA ILE A 289 15.01 0.31 -45.44
C ILE A 289 15.37 1.09 -44.17
N SER A 290 16.38 1.97 -44.27
CA SER A 290 16.83 2.84 -43.17
C SER A 290 16.18 4.22 -43.17
N ASP A 291 15.49 4.61 -44.24
CA ASP A 291 14.78 5.90 -44.33
C ASP A 291 13.42 5.83 -43.62
N CYS A 292 13.46 5.64 -42.29
CA CYS A 292 12.28 5.44 -41.45
C CYS A 292 11.31 6.63 -41.52
N LYS A 293 11.82 7.84 -41.77
CA LYS A 293 11.04 9.08 -41.84
C LYS A 293 9.95 9.05 -42.93
N LEU A 294 10.13 8.27 -43.99
CA LEU A 294 9.13 8.10 -45.05
C LEU A 294 7.76 7.67 -44.50
N CYS A 295 7.76 6.75 -43.54
CA CYS A 295 6.55 6.23 -42.92
C CYS A 295 6.35 6.80 -41.51
N HIS A 296 7.41 6.93 -40.73
CA HIS A 296 7.36 7.29 -39.31
C HIS A 296 7.80 8.74 -39.02
N GLY A 297 7.66 9.64 -40.00
CA GLY A 297 8.16 11.02 -39.90
C GLY A 297 7.50 11.92 -38.83
N GLN A 298 6.49 11.43 -38.12
CA GLN A 298 5.93 12.09 -36.94
C GLN A 298 6.73 11.80 -35.66
N VAL A 299 7.55 10.75 -35.65
CA VAL A 299 8.33 10.32 -34.47
C VAL A 299 9.84 10.39 -34.74
N ILE A 300 10.31 9.91 -35.90
CA ILE A 300 11.73 9.80 -36.24
C ILE A 300 12.12 10.73 -37.40
N ASP A 301 13.25 11.43 -37.26
CA ASP A 301 13.80 12.31 -38.29
C ASP A 301 14.90 11.61 -39.11
N GLN A 302 15.86 10.98 -38.44
CA GLN A 302 16.94 10.23 -39.09
C GLN A 302 17.25 8.95 -38.31
N PHE A 303 17.73 7.93 -39.01
CA PHE A 303 18.23 6.70 -38.41
C PHE A 303 19.57 6.33 -39.06
N ASP A 304 20.60 6.14 -38.22
CA ASP A 304 21.90 5.64 -38.64
C ASP A 304 21.99 4.12 -38.36
N PRO A 305 21.95 3.27 -39.40
CA PRO A 305 22.02 1.82 -39.22
C PRO A 305 23.40 1.33 -38.76
N SER A 306 24.46 2.14 -38.87
CA SER A 306 25.82 1.75 -38.47
C SER A 306 26.02 1.82 -36.96
N THR A 307 25.33 2.74 -36.30
CA THR A 307 25.39 2.97 -34.85
C THR A 307 24.09 2.58 -34.14
N SER A 308 23.03 2.23 -34.89
CA SER A 308 21.67 2.02 -34.36
C SER A 308 21.13 3.22 -33.58
N THR A 309 21.44 4.42 -34.03
CA THR A 309 20.99 5.67 -33.39
C THR A 309 19.94 6.38 -34.21
N ALA A 310 18.95 6.96 -33.53
CA ALA A 310 17.90 7.76 -34.13
C ALA A 310 17.98 9.23 -33.68
N THR A 311 17.66 10.15 -34.58
CA THR A 311 17.26 11.52 -34.22
C THR A 311 15.74 11.59 -34.23
N TRP A 312 15.15 12.17 -33.19
CA TRP A 312 13.71 12.17 -32.98
C TRP A 312 13.09 13.50 -33.43
N VAL A 313 12.02 13.42 -34.22
CA VAL A 313 11.12 14.58 -34.43
C VAL A 313 10.34 14.84 -33.14
N SER A 314 9.83 13.77 -32.53
CA SER A 314 9.01 13.83 -31.33
C SER A 314 9.22 12.56 -30.51
N ALA A 315 10.17 12.57 -29.57
CA ALA A 315 10.40 11.45 -28.66
C ALA A 315 9.15 11.14 -27.81
N SER A 316 8.28 12.13 -27.57
CA SER A 316 7.02 11.93 -26.84
C SER A 316 6.01 11.03 -27.57
N ASN A 317 6.18 10.81 -28.86
CA ASN A 317 5.38 9.85 -29.63
C ASN A 317 5.93 8.42 -29.50
N HIS A 318 7.21 8.26 -29.14
CA HIS A 318 7.79 6.95 -28.97
C HIS A 318 7.44 6.38 -27.57
N VAL A 319 7.02 5.12 -27.54
CA VAL A 319 6.53 4.39 -26.34
C VAL A 319 5.26 5.01 -25.76
N ASN A 320 4.27 5.30 -26.61
CA ASN A 320 2.99 5.88 -26.18
C ASN A 320 1.76 4.96 -26.30
N GLY A 321 1.95 3.70 -26.73
CA GLY A 321 0.86 2.75 -26.97
C GLY A 321 0.26 2.82 -28.39
N MET A 322 0.79 3.67 -29.26
CA MET A 322 0.37 3.83 -30.65
C MET A 322 1.60 3.76 -31.57
N VAL A 323 1.38 3.39 -32.84
CA VAL A 323 2.39 3.51 -33.91
C VAL A 323 2.00 4.66 -34.80
N GLU A 324 2.87 5.66 -34.89
CA GLU A 324 2.70 6.76 -35.83
C GLU A 324 3.24 6.36 -37.21
N ALA A 325 2.33 6.14 -38.15
CA ALA A 325 2.66 5.85 -39.55
C ALA A 325 1.82 6.71 -40.51
N SER A 326 2.44 7.21 -41.58
CA SER A 326 1.81 8.03 -42.62
C SER A 326 1.01 7.23 -43.67
N SER A 327 0.97 5.89 -43.57
CA SER A 327 0.26 4.97 -44.47
C SER A 327 -0.20 3.72 -43.72
N TYR A 328 -1.08 2.91 -44.34
CA TYR A 328 -1.59 1.65 -43.77
C TYR A 328 -0.44 0.75 -43.27
N HIS A 329 -0.50 0.38 -41.99
CA HIS A 329 0.43 -0.54 -41.34
C HIS A 329 -0.28 -1.88 -41.12
N ASP A 330 0.43 -2.98 -41.37
CA ASP A 330 -0.05 -4.38 -41.37
C ASP A 330 -0.37 -4.96 -39.99
N LEU A 331 -0.38 -4.15 -38.94
CA LEU A 331 -0.65 -4.58 -37.58
C LEU A 331 -2.17 -4.73 -37.36
N PRO A 332 -2.72 -5.96 -37.33
CA PRO A 332 -4.13 -6.16 -37.07
C PRO A 332 -4.34 -6.02 -35.56
N GLN A 333 -5.23 -5.09 -35.16
CA GLN A 333 -5.58 -4.75 -33.76
C GLN A 333 -4.71 -3.70 -33.07
N TRP A 334 -4.29 -2.68 -33.83
CA TRP A 334 -3.73 -1.43 -33.31
C TRP A 334 -4.70 -0.28 -33.58
#